data_AF-N4TX26-F1
#
_entry.id   AF-N4TX26-F1
#
_cell.length_a   1.000
_cell.length_b   1.000
_cell.length_c   1.000
_cell.angle_alpha   90.00
_cell.angle_beta   90.00
_cell.angle_gamma   90.00
#
_symmetry.space_group_name_H-M   'P 1'
#
loop_
_entity.id
_entity.type
_entity.pdbx_description
1 polymer ?
#
loop_
_entity_poly.entity_id
_entity_poly.type
_entity_poly.pdbx_seq_one_letter_code
_entity_poly.pdbx_strand_id
1 'polypeptide(L)'
;MPSVEPPTLATHLLTALLPPELADSIQKHILHPRSPVQIIARNVLDQAQNLLDTAAPLLEPLFDRVMIVLAENQGLVGVIASLVVLATVVIILNWIRRLLMWWTRMAMRIATWAFLLALAAWIWERGVFESARDMAVMGGKIVGYLAVIKDVWLQEYDRYEAQQGMAGTRGTASGRRSR
;
A
#
# COMPACT_ATOMS: atom_id res chain seq x y z
N MET A 1 39.56 -5.74 36.26
CA MET A 1 38.50 -4.73 36.53
C MET A 1 38.37 -3.84 35.29
N PRO A 2 37.16 -3.39 34.93
CA PRO A 2 36.44 -3.83 33.74
C PRO A 2 36.18 -2.71 32.71
N SER A 3 35.79 -3.08 31.49
CA SER A 3 34.92 -2.25 30.64
C SER A 3 33.92 -3.15 29.94
N VAL A 4 32.87 -3.52 30.70
CA VAL A 4 31.65 -4.11 30.17
C VAL A 4 30.95 -2.99 29.41
N GLU A 5 31.05 -2.99 28.08
CA GLU A 5 30.24 -2.11 27.24
C GLU A 5 28.76 -2.42 27.50
N PRO A 6 27.92 -1.40 27.76
CA PRO A 6 26.52 -1.65 28.08
C PRO A 6 25.83 -2.30 26.88
N PRO A 7 25.09 -3.41 27.06
CA PRO A 7 24.27 -4.00 26.02
C PRO A 7 23.30 -2.93 25.55
N THR A 8 23.57 -2.42 24.35
CA THR A 8 22.86 -1.29 23.74
C THR A 8 21.36 -1.54 23.79
N LEU A 9 20.58 -0.50 24.05
CA LEU A 9 19.12 -0.52 24.16
C LEU A 9 18.41 -1.28 23.02
N ALA A 10 19.06 -1.41 21.86
CA ALA A 10 18.66 -2.28 20.76
C ALA A 10 18.46 -3.74 21.21
N THR A 11 19.36 -4.30 22.01
CA THR A 11 19.27 -5.66 22.54
C THR A 11 18.09 -5.82 23.48
N HIS A 12 17.84 -4.83 24.34
CA HIS A 12 16.71 -4.86 25.27
C HIS A 12 15.36 -4.73 24.57
N LEU A 13 15.28 -3.93 23.50
CA LEU A 13 14.07 -3.77 22.69
C LEU A 13 13.80 -5.00 21.80
N LEU A 14 14.86 -5.65 21.30
CA LEU A 14 14.77 -6.91 20.57
C LEU A 14 14.25 -8.04 21.48
N THR A 15 14.69 -8.11 22.74
CA THR A 15 14.21 -9.10 23.70
C THR A 15 12.80 -8.79 24.23
N ALA A 16 12.41 -7.52 24.31
CA ALA A 16 11.09 -7.12 24.79
C ALA A 16 9.97 -7.32 23.74
N LEU A 17 10.32 -7.32 22.45
CA LEU A 17 9.35 -7.40 21.35
C LEU A 17 9.34 -8.76 20.63
N LEU A 18 10.34 -9.61 20.87
CA LEU A 18 10.50 -10.89 20.19
C LEU A 18 10.39 -12.07 21.18
N PRO A 19 9.43 -13.00 20.99
CA PRO A 19 9.25 -14.18 21.83
C PRO A 19 10.56 -14.96 22.06
N PRO A 20 10.81 -15.50 23.27
CA PRO A 20 12.08 -16.16 23.64
C PRO A 20 12.43 -17.36 22.74
N GLU A 21 11.44 -17.96 22.08
CA GLU A 21 11.61 -19.06 21.12
C GLU A 21 12.39 -18.64 19.85
N LEU A 22 12.30 -17.36 19.47
CA LEU A 22 12.97 -16.80 18.28
C LEU A 22 14.38 -16.31 18.59
N ALA A 23 14.63 -15.87 19.82
CA ALA A 23 15.96 -15.42 20.25
C ALA A 23 17.00 -16.56 20.14
N ASP A 24 16.63 -17.78 20.54
CA ASP A 24 17.54 -18.92 20.52
C ASP A 24 17.82 -19.43 19.08
N SER A 25 16.82 -19.37 18.19
CA SER A 25 17.00 -19.72 16.76
C SER A 25 17.79 -18.67 15.98
N ILE A 26 17.61 -17.38 16.28
CA ILE A 26 18.37 -16.28 15.67
C ILE A 26 19.82 -16.29 16.17
N GLN A 27 20.04 -16.57 17.45
CA GLN A 27 21.40 -16.67 17.99
C GLN A 27 22.15 -17.91 17.46
N LYS A 28 21.44 -19.02 17.27
CA LYS A 28 22.03 -20.28 16.77
C LYS A 28 22.27 -20.31 15.26
N HIS A 29 21.46 -19.61 14.45
CA HIS A 29 21.56 -19.65 12.97
C HIS A 29 21.91 -18.31 12.30
N ILE A 30 21.69 -17.16 12.96
CA ILE A 30 21.85 -15.83 12.34
C ILE A 30 23.09 -15.09 12.86
N LEU A 31 23.54 -15.36 14.10
CA LEU A 31 24.69 -14.71 14.74
C LEU A 31 25.99 -15.54 14.76
N HIS A 32 26.14 -16.56 13.90
CA HIS A 32 27.42 -17.24 13.75
C HIS A 32 28.29 -16.51 12.69
N PRO A 33 29.58 -16.21 12.96
CA PRO A 33 30.48 -15.47 12.05
C PRO A 33 30.74 -16.10 10.66
N ARG A 34 30.08 -17.23 10.35
CA ARG A 34 30.09 -17.91 9.04
C ARG A 34 28.67 -18.09 8.48
N SER A 35 27.72 -17.23 8.85
CA SER A 35 26.35 -17.33 8.32
C SER A 35 26.30 -16.90 6.84
N PRO A 36 25.58 -17.63 5.97
CA PRO A 36 25.42 -17.28 4.55
C PRO A 36 24.83 -15.87 4.35
N VAL A 37 24.02 -15.42 5.30
CA VAL A 37 23.42 -14.07 5.30
C VAL A 37 24.50 -12.99 5.40
N GLN A 38 25.54 -13.22 6.20
CA GLN A 38 26.65 -12.28 6.33
C GLN A 38 27.54 -12.24 5.08
N ILE A 39 27.70 -13.37 4.38
CA ILE A 39 28.41 -13.44 3.09
C ILE A 39 27.64 -12.68 2.02
N ILE A 40 26.31 -12.85 1.96
CA ILE A 40 25.45 -12.11 1.03
C ILE A 40 25.49 -10.61 1.35
N ALA A 41 25.40 -10.22 2.62
CA ALA A 41 25.47 -8.82 3.02
C ALA A 41 26.80 -8.16 2.63
N ARG A 42 27.93 -8.86 2.83
CA ARG A 42 29.25 -8.38 2.38
C ARG A 42 29.32 -8.26 0.86
N ASN A 43 28.91 -9.30 0.13
CA ASN A 43 28.90 -9.26 -1.33
C ASN A 43 27.98 -8.18 -1.91
N VAL A 44 26.85 -7.88 -1.26
CA VAL A 44 25.95 -6.78 -1.66
C VAL A 44 26.59 -5.44 -1.37
N LEU A 45 27.26 -5.29 -0.22
CA LEU A 45 27.97 -4.06 0.14
C LEU A 45 29.14 -3.80 -0.80
N ASP A 46 29.93 -4.83 -1.12
CA ASP A 46 31.07 -4.73 -2.04
C ASP A 46 30.60 -4.44 -3.48
N GLN A 47 29.48 -5.03 -3.92
CA GLN A 47 28.87 -4.69 -5.21
C GLN A 47 28.31 -3.27 -5.23
N ALA A 48 27.68 -2.83 -4.15
CA ALA A 48 27.17 -1.46 -4.05
C ALA A 48 28.31 -0.45 -4.11
N GLN A 49 29.43 -0.71 -3.44
CA GLN A 49 30.63 0.14 -3.47
C GLN A 49 31.26 0.17 -4.86
N ASN A 50 31.48 -0.98 -5.50
CA ASN A 50 32.02 -1.03 -6.87
C ASN A 50 31.13 -0.31 -7.89
N LEU A 51 29.80 -0.42 -7.75
CA LEU A 51 28.85 0.31 -8.60
C LEU A 51 28.90 1.82 -8.33
N LEU A 52 29.04 2.22 -7.07
CA LEU A 52 29.25 3.62 -6.72
C LEU A 52 30.56 4.15 -7.28
N ASP A 53 31.67 3.43 -7.15
CA ASP A 53 32.98 3.86 -7.63
C ASP A 53 33.03 3.95 -9.16
N THR A 54 32.27 3.10 -9.86
CA THR A 54 32.12 3.16 -11.31
C THR A 54 31.21 4.31 -11.76
N ALA A 55 30.16 4.61 -10.99
CA ALA A 55 29.21 5.67 -11.31
C ALA A 55 29.65 7.06 -10.82
N ALA A 56 30.49 7.14 -9.78
CA ALA A 56 31.00 8.36 -9.18
C ALA A 56 31.62 9.31 -10.21
N PRO A 57 32.56 8.89 -11.09
CA PRO A 57 33.18 9.81 -12.05
C PRO A 57 32.21 10.34 -13.12
N LEU A 58 31.07 9.68 -13.34
CA LEU A 58 30.01 10.15 -14.23
C LEU A 58 29.07 11.14 -13.54
N LEU A 59 28.89 11.00 -12.23
CA LEU A 59 28.00 11.82 -11.42
C LEU A 59 28.69 13.11 -10.92
N GLU A 60 29.98 13.05 -10.63
CA GLU A 60 30.81 14.18 -10.15
C GLU A 60 30.69 15.44 -11.03
N PRO A 61 30.91 15.38 -12.37
CA PRO A 61 30.83 16.58 -13.21
C PRO A 61 29.39 17.12 -13.35
N LEU A 62 28.37 16.28 -13.17
CA LEU A 62 26.98 16.72 -13.18
C LEU A 62 26.66 17.46 -11.89
N PHE A 63 27.13 16.93 -10.76
CA PHE A 63 26.92 17.53 -9.45
C PHE A 63 27.62 18.89 -9.36
N ASP A 64 28.87 18.98 -9.82
CA ASP A 64 29.61 20.25 -9.83
C ASP A 64 28.94 21.29 -10.71
N ARG A 65 28.45 20.92 -11.90
CA ARG A 65 27.70 21.84 -12.77
C ARG A 65 26.43 22.36 -12.10
N VAL A 66 25.68 21.48 -11.44
CA VAL A 66 24.47 21.88 -10.71
C VAL A 66 24.83 22.80 -9.55
N MET A 67 25.89 22.50 -8.79
CA MET A 67 26.35 23.31 -7.67
C MET A 67 26.84 24.69 -8.11
N ILE A 68 27.57 24.79 -9.22
CA ILE A 68 28.01 26.07 -9.79
C ILE A 68 26.81 26.92 -10.21
N VAL A 69 25.84 26.33 -10.92
CA VAL A 69 24.62 27.04 -11.37
C VAL A 69 23.77 27.50 -10.18
N LEU A 70 23.68 26.68 -9.12
CA LEU A 70 23.01 27.07 -7.87
C LEU A 70 23.77 28.20 -7.16
N ALA A 71 25.10 28.10 -7.04
CA ALA A 71 25.92 29.10 -6.34
C ALA A 71 25.90 30.47 -7.03
N GLU A 72 25.84 30.50 -8.36
CA GLU A 72 25.81 31.73 -9.15
C GLU A 72 24.49 32.51 -8.98
N ASN A 73 23.38 31.84 -8.65
CA ASN A 73 22.08 32.47 -8.51
C ASN A 73 21.40 32.13 -7.17
N GLN A 74 21.81 32.82 -6.10
CA GLN A 74 21.28 32.63 -4.74
C GLN A 74 19.74 32.72 -4.65
N GLY A 75 19.11 33.58 -5.47
CA GLY A 75 17.65 33.68 -5.54
C GLY A 75 16.96 32.46 -6.19
N LEU A 76 17.62 31.78 -7.12
CA LEU A 76 17.14 30.56 -7.77
C LEU A 76 17.27 29.34 -6.87
N VAL A 77 18.27 29.29 -5.98
CA VAL A 77 18.47 28.19 -5.02
C VAL A 77 17.21 27.95 -4.18
N GLY A 78 16.63 29.02 -3.63
CA GLY A 78 15.42 28.90 -2.79
C GLY A 78 14.22 28.36 -3.56
N VAL A 79 14.02 28.81 -4.80
CA VAL A 79 12.92 28.34 -5.67
C VAL A 79 13.13 26.89 -6.09
N ILE A 80 14.34 26.53 -6.52
CA ILE A 80 14.68 25.16 -6.91
C ILE A 80 14.56 24.22 -5.70
N ALA A 81 15.06 24.60 -4.54
CA ALA A 81 14.95 23.81 -3.32
C ALA A 81 13.47 23.57 -2.94
N SER A 82 12.64 24.60 -3.01
CA SER A 82 11.19 24.48 -2.77
C SER A 82 10.52 23.54 -3.78
N LEU A 83 10.84 23.67 -5.07
CA LEU A 83 10.33 22.79 -6.12
C LEU A 83 10.79 21.35 -5.95
N VAL A 84 12.03 21.11 -5.52
CA VAL A 84 12.56 19.77 -5.24
C VAL A 84 11.81 19.15 -4.07
N VAL A 85 11.56 19.89 -3.00
CA VAL A 85 10.76 19.40 -1.87
C VAL A 85 9.35 19.05 -2.33
N LEU A 86 8.70 19.93 -3.07
CA LEU A 86 7.34 19.69 -3.60
C LEU A 86 7.32 18.47 -4.53
N ALA A 87 8.26 18.39 -5.46
CA ALA A 87 8.40 17.27 -6.39
C ALA A 87 8.64 15.97 -5.63
N THR A 88 9.48 15.97 -4.59
CA THR A 88 9.74 14.81 -3.73
C THR A 88 8.45 14.32 -3.08
N VAL A 89 7.64 15.23 -2.52
CA VAL A 89 6.33 14.87 -1.94
C VAL A 89 5.41 14.26 -2.99
N VAL A 90 5.29 14.86 -4.17
CA VAL A 90 4.45 14.35 -5.27
C VAL A 90 4.92 12.99 -5.75
N ILE A 91 6.24 12.79 -5.90
CA ILE A 91 6.85 11.52 -6.28
C ILE A 91 6.49 10.46 -5.25
N ILE A 92 6.68 10.74 -3.95
CA ILE A 92 6.35 9.82 -2.87
C ILE A 92 4.87 9.44 -2.90
N LEU A 93 3.97 10.43 -3.00
CA LEU A 93 2.52 10.18 -3.05
C LEU A 93 2.13 9.33 -4.27
N ASN A 94 2.72 9.60 -5.43
CA ASN A 94 2.47 8.81 -6.63
C ASN A 94 3.03 7.38 -6.50
N TRP A 95 4.18 7.23 -5.84
CA TRP A 95 4.78 5.94 -5.56
C TRP A 95 3.90 5.11 -4.63
N ILE A 96 3.37 5.73 -3.56
CA ILE A 96 2.40 5.10 -2.64
C ILE A 96 1.15 4.68 -3.41
N ARG A 97 0.58 5.55 -4.25
CA ARG A 97 -0.58 5.22 -5.08
C ARG A 97 -0.31 4.01 -5.98
N ARG A 98 0.86 3.99 -6.64
CA ARG A 98 1.26 2.88 -7.51
C ARG A 98 1.48 1.59 -6.73
N LEU A 99 2.11 1.68 -5.56
CA LEU A 99 2.33 0.55 -4.67
C LEU A 99 1.00 -0.03 -4.19
N LEU A 100 0.06 0.81 -3.77
CA LEU A 100 -1.29 0.39 -3.38
C LEU A 100 -2.03 -0.29 -4.52
N MET A 101 -2.02 0.27 -5.74
CA MET A 101 -2.65 -0.36 -6.90
C MET A 101 -2.01 -1.69 -7.28
N TRP A 102 -0.69 -1.78 -7.19
CA TRP A 102 0.03 -3.02 -7.45
C TRP A 102 -0.28 -4.08 -6.39
N TRP A 103 -0.24 -3.68 -5.11
CA TRP A 103 -0.50 -4.54 -3.97
C TRP A 103 -1.94 -5.06 -3.97
N THR A 104 -2.93 -4.18 -4.17
CA THR A 104 -4.35 -4.55 -4.27
C THR A 104 -4.59 -5.51 -5.44
N ARG A 105 -3.96 -5.28 -6.60
CA ARG A 105 -4.03 -6.20 -7.74
C ARG A 105 -3.44 -7.57 -7.42
N MET A 106 -2.29 -7.62 -6.72
CA MET A 106 -1.70 -8.88 -6.30
C MET A 106 -2.52 -9.60 -5.25
N ALA A 107 -3.01 -8.89 -4.23
CA ALA A 107 -3.88 -9.42 -3.20
C ALA A 107 -5.16 -10.01 -3.82
N MET A 108 -5.78 -9.29 -4.76
CA MET A 108 -6.96 -9.79 -5.48
C MET A 108 -6.65 -11.06 -6.27
N ARG A 109 -5.49 -11.11 -6.94
CA ARG A 109 -5.07 -12.30 -7.69
C ARG A 109 -4.85 -13.49 -6.75
N ILE A 110 -4.17 -13.30 -5.62
CA ILE A 110 -3.96 -14.33 -4.60
C ILE A 110 -5.30 -14.80 -4.03
N ALA A 111 -6.20 -13.88 -3.68
CA ALA A 111 -7.53 -14.22 -3.18
C ALA A 111 -8.34 -15.01 -4.21
N THR A 112 -8.25 -14.64 -5.49
CA THR A 112 -8.90 -15.36 -6.59
C THR A 112 -8.37 -16.78 -6.70
N TRP A 113 -7.05 -16.97 -6.68
CA TRP A 113 -6.44 -18.30 -6.72
C TRP A 113 -6.78 -19.12 -5.48
N ALA A 114 -6.74 -18.53 -4.29
CA ALA A 114 -7.13 -19.20 -3.05
C ALA A 114 -8.59 -19.66 -3.09
N PHE A 115 -9.49 -18.81 -3.60
CA PHE A 115 -10.90 -19.16 -3.78
C PHE A 115 -11.10 -20.28 -4.80
N LEU A 116 -10.42 -20.22 -5.96
CA LEU A 116 -10.48 -21.28 -6.96
C LEU A 116 -9.95 -22.60 -6.43
N LEU A 117 -8.84 -22.59 -5.69
CA LEU A 117 -8.29 -23.78 -5.06
C LEU A 117 -9.21 -24.33 -3.98
N ALA A 118 -9.82 -23.47 -3.16
CA ALA A 118 -10.81 -23.88 -2.18
C ALA A 118 -12.02 -24.53 -2.85
N LEU A 119 -12.51 -23.96 -3.96
CA LEU A 119 -13.59 -24.56 -4.75
C LEU A 119 -13.16 -25.90 -5.34
N ALA A 120 -11.97 -25.99 -5.94
CA ALA A 120 -11.47 -27.22 -6.52
C ALA A 120 -11.32 -28.33 -5.46
N ALA A 121 -10.78 -28.01 -4.29
CA ALA A 121 -10.65 -28.92 -3.16
C ALA A 121 -12.03 -29.36 -2.62
N TRP A 122 -12.97 -28.42 -2.51
CA TRP A 122 -14.33 -28.70 -2.05
C TRP A 122 -15.10 -29.62 -3.01
N ILE A 123 -14.97 -29.38 -4.32
CA ILE A 123 -15.54 -30.24 -5.38
C ILE A 123 -14.92 -31.63 -5.32
N TRP A 124 -13.61 -31.72 -5.07
CA TRP A 124 -12.88 -32.98 -4.97
C TRP A 124 -13.31 -33.82 -3.75
N GLU A 125 -13.60 -33.19 -2.61
CA GLU A 125 -14.06 -33.90 -1.40
C GLU A 125 -15.54 -34.30 -1.44
N ARG A 126 -16.43 -33.50 -2.06
CA ARG A 126 -17.89 -33.68 -1.93
C ARG A 126 -18.64 -34.08 -3.20
N GLY A 127 -18.00 -34.01 -4.37
CA GLY A 127 -18.66 -34.27 -5.65
C GLY A 127 -19.54 -33.10 -6.13
N VAL A 128 -19.58 -32.91 -7.46
CA VAL A 128 -20.12 -31.71 -8.12
C VAL A 128 -21.61 -31.44 -7.84
N PHE A 129 -22.40 -32.49 -7.57
CA PHE A 129 -23.86 -32.39 -7.57
C PHE A 129 -24.48 -31.85 -6.26
N GLU A 130 -23.92 -32.19 -5.09
CA GLU A 130 -24.38 -31.66 -3.80
C GLU A 130 -23.88 -30.22 -3.59
N SER A 131 -22.66 -29.92 -4.05
CA SER A 131 -22.06 -28.59 -4.02
C SER A 131 -22.84 -27.52 -4.82
N ALA A 132 -23.37 -27.87 -6.00
CA ALA A 132 -24.14 -26.92 -6.81
C ALA A 132 -25.50 -26.56 -6.17
N ARG A 133 -26.16 -27.51 -5.50
CA ARG A 133 -27.44 -27.30 -4.82
C ARG A 133 -27.29 -26.36 -3.62
N ASP A 134 -26.26 -26.57 -2.80
CA ASP A 134 -25.99 -25.71 -1.64
C ASP A 134 -25.58 -24.29 -2.05
N MET A 135 -24.80 -24.17 -3.12
CA MET A 135 -24.39 -22.87 -3.65
C MET A 135 -25.57 -22.09 -4.25
N ALA A 136 -26.53 -22.77 -4.89
CA ALA A 136 -27.76 -22.14 -5.38
C ALA A 136 -28.65 -21.63 -4.23
N VAL A 137 -28.75 -22.38 -3.12
CA VAL A 137 -29.53 -21.97 -1.93
C VAL A 137 -28.85 -20.80 -1.21
N MET A 138 -27.53 -20.83 -1.04
CA MET A 138 -26.74 -19.71 -0.50
C MET A 138 -26.84 -18.47 -1.40
N GLY A 139 -26.66 -18.65 -2.71
CA GLY A 139 -26.76 -17.58 -3.70
C GLY A 139 -28.14 -16.92 -3.70
N GLY A 140 -29.21 -17.71 -3.61
CA GLY A 140 -30.57 -17.20 -3.49
C GLY A 140 -30.79 -16.33 -2.25
N LYS A 141 -30.24 -16.74 -1.09
CA LYS A 141 -30.31 -15.93 0.14
C LYS A 141 -29.57 -14.61 -0.01
N ILE A 142 -28.36 -14.63 -0.57
CA ILE A 142 -27.54 -13.43 -0.77
C ILE A 142 -28.23 -12.46 -1.73
N VAL A 143 -28.74 -12.95 -2.86
CA VAL A 143 -29.49 -12.14 -3.83
C VAL A 143 -30.75 -11.54 -3.20
N GLY A 144 -31.46 -12.32 -2.35
CA GLY A 144 -32.59 -11.81 -1.58
C GLY A 144 -32.23 -10.65 -0.65
N TYR A 145 -31.13 -10.75 0.10
CA TYR A 145 -30.66 -9.66 0.96
C TYR A 145 -30.20 -8.42 0.15
N LEU A 146 -29.53 -8.63 -0.99
CA LEU A 146 -29.15 -7.52 -1.87
C LEU A 146 -30.36 -6.80 -2.45
N ALA A 147 -31.43 -7.52 -2.78
CA ALA A 147 -32.67 -6.92 -3.28
C ALA A 147 -33.29 -5.99 -2.22
N VAL A 148 -33.38 -6.45 -0.95
CA VAL A 148 -33.88 -5.63 0.16
C VAL A 148 -33.06 -4.34 0.35
N ILE A 149 -31.73 -4.43 0.29
CA ILE A 149 -30.87 -3.26 0.44
C ILE A 149 -31.04 -2.29 -0.74
N LYS A 150 -31.12 -2.81 -1.96
CA LYS A 150 -31.36 -2.02 -3.17
C LYS A 150 -32.70 -1.28 -3.08
N ASP A 151 -33.74 -1.95 -2.62
CA ASP A 151 -35.09 -1.38 -2.53
C ASP A 151 -35.13 -0.23 -1.51
N VAL A 152 -34.45 -0.35 -0.37
CA VAL A 152 -34.30 0.75 0.60
C VAL A 152 -33.59 1.96 -0.01
N TRP A 153 -32.54 1.73 -0.81
CA TRP A 153 -31.79 2.80 -1.45
C TRP A 153 -32.60 3.51 -2.54
N LEU A 154 -33.34 2.75 -3.36
CA LEU A 154 -34.22 3.32 -4.38
C LEU A 154 -35.37 4.11 -3.74
N GLN A 155 -35.96 3.59 -2.67
CA GLN A 155 -37.01 4.29 -1.93
C GLN A 155 -36.52 5.64 -1.39
N GLU A 156 -35.27 5.70 -0.91
CA GLU A 156 -34.68 6.93 -0.40
C GLU A 156 -34.30 7.90 -1.55
N TYR A 157 -33.84 7.38 -2.69
CA TYR A 157 -33.59 8.18 -3.89
C TYR A 157 -34.88 8.82 -4.44
N ASP A 158 -35.93 8.02 -4.62
CA ASP A 158 -37.26 8.47 -5.05
C ASP A 158 -37.83 9.52 -4.09
N ARG A 159 -37.56 9.36 -2.80
CA ARG A 159 -37.94 10.32 -1.76
C ARG A 159 -37.22 11.66 -1.91
N TYR A 160 -35.96 11.70 -2.32
CA TYR A 160 -35.25 12.95 -2.62
C TYR A 160 -35.72 13.58 -3.93
N GLU A 161 -35.97 12.79 -4.97
CA GLU A 161 -36.47 13.27 -6.25
C GLU A 161 -37.89 13.85 -6.12
N ALA A 162 -38.76 13.19 -5.37
CA ALA A 162 -40.10 13.69 -5.07
C ALA A 162 -40.07 15.03 -4.28
N GLN A 163 -39.14 15.18 -3.34
CA GLN A 163 -38.95 16.44 -2.59
C GLN A 163 -38.41 17.57 -3.47
N GLN A 164 -37.48 17.27 -4.39
CA GLN A 164 -36.94 18.26 -5.32
C GLN A 164 -37.96 18.65 -6.41
N GLY A 165 -38.73 17.69 -6.94
CA GLY A 165 -39.80 17.94 -7.92
C GLY A 165 -40.95 18.79 -7.37
N MET A 166 -41.28 18.63 -6.08
CA MET A 166 -42.30 19.43 -5.40
C MET A 166 -41.81 20.85 -5.04
N ALA A 167 -40.50 21.02 -4.79
CA ALA A 167 -39.88 22.33 -4.61
C ALA A 167 -39.81 23.14 -5.92
N GLY A 168 -39.52 22.50 -7.06
CA GLY A 168 -39.50 23.14 -8.38
C GLY A 168 -40.87 23.61 -8.89
N THR A 169 -41.93 22.90 -8.52
CA THR A 169 -43.31 23.24 -8.95
C THR A 169 -43.87 24.46 -8.20
N ARG A 170 -43.47 24.68 -6.94
CA ARG A 170 -43.96 25.80 -6.11
C ARG A 170 -43.31 27.16 -6.45
N GLY A 171 -42.10 27.16 -7.02
CA GLY A 171 -41.37 28.38 -7.38
C GLY A 171 -41.83 29.06 -8.68
N THR A 172 -42.54 28.34 -9.55
CA THR A 172 -42.87 28.86 -10.90
C THR A 172 -44.20 29.63 -10.93
N ALA A 173 -45.05 29.50 -9.92
CA ALA A 173 -46.39 30.12 -9.88
C ALA A 173 -46.42 31.55 -9.28
N SER A 174 -45.37 32.00 -8.59
CA SER A 174 -45.37 33.31 -7.90
C SER A 174 -44.90 34.50 -8.75
N GLY A 175 -44.40 34.27 -9.97
CA GLY A 175 -43.80 35.32 -10.81
C GLY A 175 -44.71 35.99 -11.84
N ARG A 176 -46.01 35.62 -11.90
CA ARG A 176 -46.92 36.06 -12.99
C ARG A 176 -48.12 36.87 -12.46
N ARG A 177 -47.89 37.86 -11.60
CA ARG A 177 -48.90 38.86 -11.19
C ARG A 177 -48.24 40.18 -10.79
N SER A 178 -47.76 40.93 -11.78
CA SER A 178 -47.55 42.38 -11.66
C SER A 178 -47.29 42.99 -13.04
N ARG A 179 -48.38 43.29 -13.75
CA ARG A 179 -48.46 44.34 -14.77
C ARG A 179 -49.88 44.89 -14.78
#